data_AF-A0A7C2U0J9-F1
#
_entry.id   AF-A0A7C2U0J9-F1
#
_cell.length_a   1.000
_cell.length_b   1.000
_cell.length_c   1.000
_cell.angle_alpha   90.00
_cell.angle_beta   90.00
_cell.angle_gamma   90.00
#
_symmetry.space_group_name_H-M   'P 1'
#
loop_
_entity.id
_entity.type
_entity.pdbx_description
1 polymer ?
#
loop_
_entity_poly.entity_id
_entity_poly.type
_entity_poly.pdbx_seq_one_letter_code
_entity_poly.pdbx_strand_id
1 'polypeptide(L)'
;MFSTAYTRLDDVDWATWKAQQLATLLFVVRDGQVLLIHKKRGLGAGKINGPGGRLDNGESAMQAAIREVQEELRVTPLGIEYSGELSFQFVDGLSIHVEVFRAGDCDGEPQETDEAKPLWAPIDKIPFEQMWADDRHWIPLMLARKKFSGRFLFDEDTMLGYEIEIIETRDGRAKTVHDHNARRTQTVLKPLRQRIDEPNEKNS
;
A
#
# COMPACT_ATOMS: atom_id res chain seq x y z
N MET A 1 22.86 -16.29 -14.19
CA MET A 1 22.03 -16.06 -12.99
C MET A 1 20.59 -16.02 -13.46
N PHE A 2 19.74 -16.96 -13.02
CA PHE A 2 18.32 -16.91 -13.34
C PHE A 2 17.71 -15.78 -12.51
N SER A 3 17.39 -14.66 -13.16
CA SER A 3 16.48 -13.67 -12.60
C SER A 3 15.11 -14.33 -12.60
N THR A 4 14.58 -14.67 -11.43
CA THR A 4 13.19 -15.10 -11.30
C THR A 4 12.35 -13.85 -11.51
N ALA A 5 12.02 -13.54 -12.76
CA ALA A 5 11.14 -12.42 -13.07
C ALA A 5 9.72 -12.81 -12.66
N TYR A 6 9.23 -12.26 -11.56
CA TYR A 6 7.84 -12.39 -11.17
C TYR A 6 6.98 -11.60 -12.17
N THR A 7 6.05 -12.27 -12.85
CA THR A 7 5.15 -11.59 -13.81
C THR A 7 3.69 -11.68 -13.38
N ARG A 8 3.37 -12.62 -12.50
CA ARG A 8 2.05 -12.87 -11.91
C ARG A 8 2.22 -13.16 -10.42
N LEU A 9 1.18 -12.89 -9.64
CA LEU A 9 1.19 -13.14 -8.19
C LEU A 9 1.55 -14.60 -7.86
N ASP A 10 1.03 -15.55 -8.64
CA ASP A 10 1.27 -16.99 -8.48
C ASP A 10 2.71 -17.43 -8.84
N ASP A 11 3.50 -16.55 -9.46
CA ASP A 11 4.92 -16.85 -9.73
C ASP A 11 5.78 -16.70 -8.45
N VAL A 12 5.25 -16.04 -7.41
CA VAL A 12 5.90 -15.88 -6.11
C VAL A 12 5.58 -17.09 -5.23
N ASP A 13 6.61 -17.76 -4.70
CA ASP A 13 6.42 -18.83 -3.72
C ASP A 13 6.14 -18.23 -2.32
N TRP A 14 4.87 -17.87 -2.09
CA TRP A 14 4.42 -17.30 -0.82
C TRP A 14 4.59 -18.23 0.39
N ALA A 15 4.78 -19.54 0.19
CA ALA A 15 4.99 -20.47 1.28
C ALA A 15 6.40 -20.36 1.88
N THR A 16 7.38 -19.95 1.08
CA THR A 16 8.77 -19.76 1.50
C THR A 16 9.25 -18.31 1.42
N TRP A 17 8.36 -17.41 0.99
CA TRP A 17 8.62 -15.99 0.83
C TRP A 17 9.12 -15.34 2.13
N LYS A 18 10.11 -14.47 1.98
CA LYS A 18 10.66 -13.65 3.07
C LYS A 18 10.88 -12.24 2.55
N ALA A 19 10.46 -11.27 3.34
CA ALA A 19 10.73 -9.88 3.05
C ALA A 19 12.22 -9.56 3.24
N GLN A 20 12.73 -8.68 2.38
CA GLN A 20 14.02 -8.02 2.59
C GLN A 20 13.91 -6.87 3.59
N GLN A 21 12.73 -6.25 3.70
CA GLN A 21 12.46 -5.13 4.59
C GLN A 21 11.20 -5.38 5.42
N LEU A 22 11.26 -5.00 6.70
CA LEU A 22 10.09 -4.94 7.57
C LEU A 22 9.69 -3.48 7.74
N ALA A 23 8.40 -3.22 7.66
CA ALA A 23 7.83 -1.90 7.83
C ALA A 23 6.53 -1.97 8.64
N THR A 24 5.99 -0.80 8.95
CA THR A 24 4.74 -0.66 9.70
C THR A 24 3.94 0.51 9.18
N LEU A 25 2.62 0.46 9.36
CA LEU A 25 1.70 1.56 9.15
C LEU A 25 0.78 1.71 10.36
N LEU A 26 0.51 2.95 10.80
CA LEU A 26 -0.45 3.21 11.88
C LEU A 26 -1.38 4.36 11.52
N PHE A 27 -2.67 4.02 11.37
CA PHE A 27 -3.71 4.99 11.07
C PHE A 27 -4.44 5.43 12.34
N VAL A 28 -4.54 6.74 12.56
CA VAL A 28 -5.45 7.28 13.59
C VAL A 28 -6.82 7.47 12.96
N VAL A 29 -7.87 6.86 13.54
CA VAL A 29 -9.24 6.94 13.04
C VAL A 29 -10.16 7.43 14.16
N ARG A 30 -10.57 8.69 14.09
CA ARG A 30 -11.47 9.35 15.04
C ARG A 30 -12.49 10.22 14.32
N ASP A 31 -13.67 10.38 14.92
CA ASP A 31 -14.74 11.27 14.44
C ASP A 31 -15.13 11.10 12.96
N GLY A 32 -15.12 9.86 12.47
CA GLY A 32 -15.45 9.56 11.06
C GLY A 32 -14.38 10.00 10.06
N GLN A 33 -13.17 10.28 10.52
CA GLN A 33 -12.02 10.64 9.71
C GLN A 33 -10.84 9.69 9.96
N VAL A 34 -9.94 9.60 8.99
CA VAL A 34 -8.66 8.92 9.09
C VAL A 34 -7.52 9.91 8.85
N LEU A 35 -6.48 9.83 9.68
CA LEU A 35 -5.26 10.62 9.53
C LEU A 35 -4.33 9.93 8.54
N LEU A 36 -4.09 10.62 7.43
CA LEU A 36 -3.18 10.27 6.36
C LEU A 36 -2.03 11.28 6.30
N ILE A 37 -1.05 11.01 5.44
CA ILE A 37 0.05 11.92 5.13
C ILE A 37 0.17 12.12 3.62
N HIS A 38 0.48 13.36 3.22
CA HIS A 38 1.18 13.58 1.95
C HIS A 38 2.67 13.30 2.20
N LYS A 39 3.18 12.21 1.62
CA LYS A 39 4.56 11.79 1.85
C LYS A 39 5.52 12.62 1.00
N LYS A 40 6.52 13.24 1.61
CA LYS A 40 7.49 14.13 0.93
C LYS A 40 8.77 13.43 0.52
N ARG A 41 9.14 12.35 1.20
CA ARG A 41 10.44 11.65 1.03
C ARG A 41 10.25 10.13 1.06
N GLY A 42 11.26 9.41 0.58
CA GLY A 42 11.29 7.94 0.59
C GLY A 42 10.41 7.28 -0.47
N LEU A 43 10.17 5.97 -0.30
CA LEU A 43 9.31 5.20 -1.20
C LEU A 43 7.88 5.75 -1.18
N GLY A 44 7.32 6.03 -2.35
CA GLY A 44 5.98 6.62 -2.48
C GLY A 44 5.93 8.13 -2.25
N ALA A 45 7.07 8.83 -2.27
CA ALA A 45 7.09 10.30 -2.24
C ALA A 45 6.18 10.90 -3.33
N GLY A 46 5.35 11.87 -2.96
CA GLY A 46 4.33 12.48 -3.80
C GLY A 46 2.94 11.83 -3.71
N LYS A 47 2.82 10.62 -3.14
CA LYS A 47 1.52 9.96 -2.88
C LYS A 47 0.95 10.38 -1.51
N ILE A 48 -0.35 10.15 -1.36
CA ILE A 48 -1.00 10.10 -0.05
C ILE A 48 -0.80 8.69 0.52
N ASN A 49 -0.48 8.56 1.81
CA ASN A 49 -0.28 7.27 2.46
C ASN A 49 -0.73 7.29 3.94
N GLY A 50 -0.73 6.14 4.59
CA GLY A 50 -0.70 6.06 6.04
C GLY A 50 0.66 6.49 6.60
N PRO A 51 0.72 7.01 7.84
CA PRO A 51 1.97 7.21 8.56
C PRO A 51 2.68 5.89 8.81
N GLY A 52 4.00 5.87 8.69
CA GLY A 52 4.79 4.68 8.91
C GLY A 52 6.10 4.61 8.13
N GLY A 53 6.88 3.59 8.46
CA GLY A 53 8.24 3.42 7.96
C GLY A 53 8.84 2.08 8.34
N ARG A 54 10.17 1.99 8.19
CA ARG A 54 10.91 0.74 8.40
C ARG A 54 11.11 0.50 9.90
N LEU A 55 11.20 -0.77 10.28
CA LEU A 55 11.62 -1.15 11.62
C LEU A 55 13.13 -0.93 11.78
N ASP A 56 13.53 -0.43 12.95
CA ASP A 56 14.93 -0.41 13.37
C ASP A 56 15.37 -1.74 14.00
N ASN A 57 16.68 -1.95 14.11
CA ASN A 57 17.24 -3.18 14.67
C ASN A 57 16.78 -3.42 16.10
N GLY A 58 16.08 -4.54 16.32
CA GLY A 58 15.59 -4.95 17.64
C GLY A 58 14.28 -4.28 18.06
N GLU A 59 13.70 -3.44 17.21
CA GLU A 59 12.41 -2.80 17.43
C GLU A 59 11.26 -3.73 17.04
N SER A 60 10.18 -3.78 17.82
CA SER A 60 8.93 -4.43 17.41
C SER A 60 8.15 -3.56 16.42
N ALA A 61 7.31 -4.16 15.59
CA ALA A 61 6.50 -3.41 14.63
C ALA A 61 5.60 -2.34 15.29
N MET A 62 5.06 -2.63 16.48
CA MET A 62 4.28 -1.67 17.28
C MET A 62 5.12 -0.48 17.75
N GLN A 63 6.34 -0.73 18.24
CA GLN A 63 7.25 0.34 18.67
C GLN A 63 7.62 1.25 17.49
N ALA A 64 7.96 0.64 16.34
CA ALA A 64 8.22 1.37 15.10
C ALA A 64 7.01 2.21 14.70
N ALA A 65 5.79 1.66 14.79
CA ALA A 65 4.58 2.35 14.38
C ALA A 65 4.33 3.62 15.20
N ILE A 66 4.55 3.54 16.52
CA ILE A 66 4.42 4.67 17.43
C ILE A 66 5.50 5.72 17.13
N ARG A 67 6.76 5.30 16.97
CA ARG A 67 7.89 6.19 16.64
C ARG A 67 7.63 6.94 15.34
N GLU A 68 7.29 6.24 14.27
CA GLU A 68 7.06 6.84 12.95
C GLU A 68 5.93 7.87 12.99
N VAL A 69 4.82 7.59 13.68
CA VAL A 69 3.74 8.57 13.87
C VAL A 69 4.23 9.80 14.65
N GLN A 70 5.04 9.62 15.69
CA GLN A 70 5.60 10.73 16.45
C GLN A 70 6.60 11.56 15.63
N GLU A 71 7.40 10.92 14.78
CA GLU A 71 8.39 11.55 13.91
C GLU A 71 7.73 12.30 12.75
N GLU A 72 6.82 11.65 12.03
CA GLU A 72 6.16 12.20 10.83
C GLU A 72 5.09 13.24 11.19
N LEU A 73 4.40 13.10 12.34
CA LEU A 73 3.19 13.87 12.66
C LEU A 73 3.19 14.60 14.02
N ARG A 74 4.17 14.37 14.89
CA ARG A 74 4.26 15.01 16.23
C ARG A 74 3.10 14.69 17.19
N VAL A 75 2.42 13.56 16.99
CA VAL A 75 1.32 13.10 17.86
C VAL A 75 1.59 11.72 18.43
N THR A 76 0.95 11.38 19.55
CA THR A 76 1.06 10.03 20.14
C THR A 76 -0.25 9.27 19.95
N PRO A 77 -0.28 8.16 19.19
CA PRO A 77 -1.49 7.40 18.96
C PRO A 77 -2.00 6.70 20.24
N LEU A 78 -3.33 6.62 20.40
CA LEU A 78 -4.00 6.08 21.58
C LEU A 78 -4.96 4.94 21.20
N GLY A 79 -5.02 3.91 22.06
CA GLY A 79 -5.91 2.75 21.85
C GLY A 79 -5.56 1.97 20.59
N ILE A 80 -4.27 1.67 20.41
CA ILE A 80 -3.73 1.02 19.21
C ILE A 80 -4.14 -0.46 19.19
N GLU A 81 -4.63 -0.91 18.04
CA GLU A 81 -4.99 -2.29 17.75
C GLU A 81 -4.30 -2.77 16.46
N TYR A 82 -3.89 -4.04 16.45
CA TYR A 82 -3.39 -4.69 15.24
C TYR A 82 -4.55 -4.93 14.25
N SER A 83 -4.35 -4.52 13.00
CA SER A 83 -5.35 -4.60 11.93
C SER A 83 -5.02 -5.67 10.90
N GLY A 84 -3.76 -5.96 10.60
CA GLY A 84 -3.41 -6.96 9.61
C GLY A 84 -1.97 -6.84 9.14
N GLU A 85 -1.66 -7.60 8.10
CA GLU A 85 -0.34 -7.62 7.47
C GLU A 85 -0.45 -7.54 5.95
N LEU A 86 0.59 -7.00 5.32
CA LEU A 86 0.70 -6.85 3.88
C LEU A 86 2.08 -7.35 3.44
N SER A 87 2.11 -8.19 2.42
CA SER A 87 3.32 -8.74 1.83
C SER A 87 3.45 -8.24 0.39
N PHE A 88 4.44 -7.40 0.15
CA PHE A 88 4.69 -6.77 -1.14
C PHE A 88 5.90 -7.41 -1.81
N GLN A 89 5.72 -7.93 -3.02
CA GLN A 89 6.80 -8.31 -3.91
C GLN A 89 6.84 -7.33 -5.08
N PHE A 90 8.03 -6.84 -5.43
CA PHE A 90 8.26 -6.05 -6.63
C PHE A 90 9.01 -6.88 -7.68
N VAL A 91 8.77 -6.60 -8.96
CA VAL A 91 9.44 -7.29 -10.09
C VAL A 91 10.95 -7.06 -10.08
N ASP A 92 11.42 -5.91 -9.57
CA ASP A 92 12.84 -5.59 -9.41
C ASP A 92 13.55 -6.37 -8.29
N GLY A 93 12.79 -7.18 -7.54
CA GLY A 93 13.27 -8.04 -6.47
C GLY A 93 13.11 -7.46 -5.07
N LEU A 94 12.70 -6.18 -4.92
CA LEU A 94 12.36 -5.62 -3.62
C LEU A 94 11.20 -6.40 -2.98
N SER A 95 11.32 -6.75 -1.70
CA SER A 95 10.24 -7.37 -0.96
C SER A 95 10.08 -6.76 0.43
N ILE A 96 8.84 -6.42 0.78
CA ILE A 96 8.52 -5.67 2.01
C ILE A 96 7.37 -6.38 2.72
N HIS A 97 7.52 -6.64 4.01
CA HIS A 97 6.43 -7.06 4.88
C HIS A 97 6.04 -5.90 5.80
N VAL A 98 4.74 -5.60 5.85
CA VAL A 98 4.20 -4.45 6.58
C VAL A 98 3.16 -4.92 7.58
N GLU A 99 3.35 -4.61 8.85
CA GLU A 99 2.30 -4.75 9.85
C GLU A 99 1.45 -3.47 9.92
N VAL A 100 0.14 -3.62 9.95
CA VAL A 100 -0.82 -2.51 9.94
C VAL A 100 -1.52 -2.40 11.28
N PHE A 101 -1.51 -1.20 11.82
CA PHE A 101 -2.15 -0.84 13.08
C PHE A 101 -3.18 0.27 12.86
N ARG A 102 -4.13 0.32 13.79
CA ARG A 102 -5.15 1.36 13.87
C ARG A 102 -5.21 1.89 15.29
N ALA A 103 -5.28 3.20 15.45
CA ALA A 103 -5.56 3.85 16.72
C ALA A 103 -6.96 4.49 16.69
N GLY A 104 -7.62 4.52 17.84
CA GLY A 104 -8.92 5.17 17.99
C GLY A 104 -8.82 6.68 18.21
N ASP A 105 -7.67 7.18 18.63
CA ASP A 105 -7.41 8.60 18.89
C ASP A 105 -5.90 8.89 18.90
N CYS A 106 -5.50 10.15 19.11
CA CYS A 106 -4.13 10.55 19.38
C CYS A 106 -4.07 11.75 20.33
N ASP A 107 -3.00 11.82 21.12
CA ASP A 107 -2.65 13.00 21.91
C ASP A 107 -1.79 13.98 21.09
N GLY A 108 -2.09 15.26 21.21
CA GLY A 108 -1.51 16.34 20.41
C GLY A 108 -2.24 16.63 19.09
N GLU A 109 -1.78 17.68 18.40
CA GLU A 109 -2.29 18.09 17.09
C GLU A 109 -1.28 17.74 15.99
N PRO A 110 -1.70 17.02 14.92
CA PRO A 110 -0.81 16.65 13.82
C PRO A 110 -0.18 17.87 13.14
N GLN A 111 1.14 17.81 12.94
CA GLN A 111 1.91 18.90 12.36
C GLN A 111 2.66 18.45 11.11
N GLU A 112 2.83 19.37 10.18
CA GLU A 112 3.70 19.17 9.02
C GLU A 112 5.17 19.10 9.47
N THR A 113 5.89 18.13 8.93
CA THR A 113 7.33 17.91 9.17
C THR A 113 8.07 17.94 7.83
N ASP A 114 9.39 17.75 7.87
CA ASP A 114 10.20 17.62 6.66
C ASP A 114 9.86 16.35 5.86
N GLU A 115 9.20 15.38 6.49
CA GLU A 115 8.91 14.06 5.92
C GLU A 115 7.47 13.93 5.41
N ALA A 116 6.53 14.55 6.11
CA ALA A 116 5.11 14.38 5.85
C ALA A 116 4.31 15.66 6.12
N LYS A 117 3.20 15.81 5.39
CA LYS A 117 2.15 16.79 5.73
C LYS A 117 0.87 16.05 6.13
N PRO A 118 0.31 16.30 7.32
CA PRO A 118 -0.91 15.63 7.77
C PRO A 118 -2.10 15.97 6.89
N LEU A 119 -2.98 14.98 6.72
CA LEU A 119 -4.24 15.08 6.02
C LEU A 119 -5.32 14.29 6.77
N TRP A 120 -6.28 14.97 7.37
CA TRP A 120 -7.51 14.33 7.82
C TRP A 120 -8.47 14.14 6.65
N ALA A 121 -8.75 12.88 6.30
CA ALA A 121 -9.71 12.53 5.25
C ALA A 121 -10.98 11.93 5.87
N PRO A 122 -12.19 12.39 5.50
CA PRO A 122 -13.42 11.66 5.81
C PRO A 122 -13.34 10.22 5.28
N ILE A 123 -13.81 9.24 6.06
CA ILE A 123 -13.69 7.81 5.71
C ILE A 123 -14.40 7.46 4.38
N ASP A 124 -15.42 8.23 3.99
CA ASP A 124 -16.18 8.07 2.75
C ASP A 124 -15.57 8.83 1.55
N LYS A 125 -14.49 9.58 1.78
CA LYS A 125 -13.80 10.44 0.80
C LYS A 125 -12.28 10.26 0.83
N ILE A 126 -11.82 9.07 1.20
CA ILE A 126 -10.40 8.73 1.13
C ILE A 126 -9.95 8.84 -0.33
N PRO A 127 -8.88 9.61 -0.63
CA PRO A 127 -8.46 9.93 -1.99
C PRO A 127 -7.64 8.80 -2.62
N PHE A 128 -8.22 7.61 -2.78
CA PHE A 128 -7.52 6.41 -3.25
C PHE A 128 -6.79 6.59 -4.60
N GLU A 129 -7.26 7.49 -5.46
CA GLU A 129 -6.62 7.80 -6.75
C GLU A 129 -5.24 8.46 -6.60
N GLN A 130 -4.93 9.02 -5.43
CA GLN A 130 -3.64 9.63 -5.09
C GLN A 130 -2.79 8.73 -4.17
N MET A 131 -3.27 7.53 -3.87
CA MET A 131 -2.65 6.57 -2.95
C MET A 131 -1.99 5.42 -3.73
N TRP A 132 -1.45 4.43 -3.02
CA TRP A 132 -1.02 3.20 -3.68
C TRP A 132 -2.25 2.40 -4.16
N ALA A 133 -2.08 1.66 -5.25
CA ALA A 133 -3.20 0.96 -5.89
C ALA A 133 -3.82 -0.12 -4.98
N ASP A 134 -3.04 -0.71 -4.08
CA ASP A 134 -3.47 -1.72 -3.12
C ASP A 134 -4.30 -1.14 -1.96
N ASP A 135 -4.08 0.12 -1.57
CA ASP A 135 -4.70 0.76 -0.41
C ASP A 135 -6.24 0.65 -0.44
N ARG A 136 -6.84 0.75 -1.63
CA ARG A 136 -8.29 0.64 -1.82
C ARG A 136 -8.88 -0.74 -1.50
N HIS A 137 -8.03 -1.77 -1.45
CA HIS A 137 -8.44 -3.15 -1.21
C HIS A 137 -8.39 -3.52 0.27
N TRP A 138 -7.47 -2.96 1.05
CA TRP A 138 -7.29 -3.34 2.47
C TRP A 138 -7.65 -2.24 3.47
N ILE A 139 -7.56 -0.94 3.14
CA ILE A 139 -7.99 0.15 4.05
C ILE A 139 -9.46 0.01 4.45
N PRO A 140 -10.42 -0.32 3.54
CA PRO A 140 -11.80 -0.55 3.95
C PRO A 140 -11.97 -1.68 4.96
N LEU A 141 -11.12 -2.72 4.92
CA LEU A 141 -11.13 -3.82 5.89
C LEU A 141 -10.63 -3.34 7.27
N MET A 142 -9.54 -2.57 7.29
CA MET A 142 -9.03 -1.91 8.50
C MET A 142 -10.10 -1.02 9.15
N LEU A 143 -10.76 -0.16 8.36
CA LEU A 143 -11.83 0.73 8.84
C LEU A 143 -13.04 -0.06 9.38
N ALA A 144 -13.36 -1.19 8.76
CA ALA A 144 -14.39 -2.11 9.22
C ALA A 144 -13.94 -3.01 10.39
N ARG A 145 -12.72 -2.81 10.93
CA ARG A 145 -12.10 -3.61 11.99
C ARG A 145 -12.08 -5.11 11.68
N LYS A 146 -11.91 -5.47 10.41
CA LYS A 146 -11.70 -6.85 9.97
C LYS A 146 -10.19 -7.09 9.87
N LYS A 147 -9.71 -8.14 10.54
CA LYS A 147 -8.31 -8.54 10.40
C LYS A 147 -8.05 -9.10 9.00
N PHE A 148 -6.88 -8.83 8.44
CA PHE A 148 -6.55 -9.28 7.09
C PHE A 148 -5.08 -9.69 6.95
N SER A 149 -4.79 -10.52 5.94
CA SER A 149 -3.46 -10.72 5.37
C SER A 149 -3.54 -10.48 3.87
N GLY A 150 -2.70 -9.59 3.35
CA GLY A 150 -2.67 -9.23 1.93
C GLY A 150 -1.34 -9.59 1.28
N ARG A 151 -1.39 -9.99 0.01
CA ARG A 151 -0.23 -10.26 -0.84
C ARG A 151 -0.38 -9.47 -2.12
N PHE A 152 0.67 -8.79 -2.54
CA PHE A 152 0.64 -7.90 -3.69
C PHE A 152 1.92 -8.07 -4.52
N LEU A 153 1.75 -8.08 -5.84
CA LEU A 153 2.85 -7.99 -6.79
C LEU A 153 2.79 -6.65 -7.51
N PHE A 154 3.90 -5.92 -7.49
CA PHE A 154 4.05 -4.62 -8.14
C PHE A 154 5.18 -4.62 -9.18
N ASP A 155 4.96 -3.90 -10.27
CA ASP A 155 6.00 -3.46 -11.21
C ASP A 155 6.06 -1.93 -11.13
N GLU A 156 7.09 -1.42 -10.45
CA GLU A 156 7.17 -0.02 -10.01
C GLU A 156 5.87 0.40 -9.28
N ASP A 157 5.13 1.36 -9.84
CA ASP A 157 3.85 1.87 -9.30
C ASP A 157 2.63 1.06 -9.76
N THR A 158 2.81 0.07 -10.64
CA THR A 158 1.71 -0.71 -11.23
C THR A 158 1.48 -2.00 -10.46
N MET A 159 0.30 -2.15 -9.86
CA MET A 159 -0.10 -3.42 -9.24
C MET A 159 -0.44 -4.46 -10.31
N LEU A 160 0.31 -5.56 -10.36
CA LEU A 160 0.14 -6.65 -11.31
C LEU A 160 -0.86 -7.71 -10.82
N GLY A 161 -1.00 -7.86 -9.51
CA GLY A 161 -1.93 -8.81 -8.91
C GLY A 161 -1.93 -8.70 -7.40
N TYR A 162 -3.02 -9.19 -6.79
CA TYR A 162 -3.17 -9.23 -5.34
C TYR A 162 -4.04 -10.39 -4.89
N GLU A 163 -3.86 -10.77 -3.63
CA GLU A 163 -4.74 -11.66 -2.88
C GLU A 163 -4.93 -11.05 -1.48
N ILE A 164 -6.16 -11.05 -0.96
CA ILE A 164 -6.44 -10.62 0.41
C ILE A 164 -7.30 -11.66 1.08
N GLU A 165 -6.89 -12.09 2.27
CA GLU A 165 -7.65 -12.98 3.13
C GLU A 165 -8.17 -12.22 4.36
N ILE A 166 -9.46 -12.36 4.68
CA ILE A 166 -10.03 -11.87 5.93
C ILE A 166 -9.80 -12.93 7.01
N ILE A 167 -9.07 -12.56 8.05
CA ILE A 167 -8.77 -13.43 9.19
C ILE A 167 -9.94 -13.32 10.16
N GLU A 168 -10.94 -14.19 10.02
CA GLU A 168 -12.01 -14.30 11.00
C GLU A 168 -11.46 -14.83 12.33
N THR A 169 -11.44 -14.00 13.38
CA THR A 169 -11.28 -14.49 14.75
C THR A 169 -12.61 -15.02 15.25
N ARG A 170 -12.90 -16.29 14.97
CA ARG A 170 -13.93 -17.07 15.68
C ARG A 170 -13.45 -18.50 15.80
N ASP A 171 -13.11 -18.93 17.02
CA ASP A 171 -12.95 -20.33 17.41
C ASP A 171 -12.33 -21.26 16.35
N GLY A 172 -11.15 -20.88 15.86
CA GLY A 172 -10.20 -21.82 15.26
C GLY A 172 -10.40 -22.25 13.81
N ARG A 173 -11.09 -21.48 12.94
CA ARG A 173 -11.01 -21.72 11.48
C ARG A 173 -10.94 -20.42 10.67
N ALA A 174 -9.81 -20.20 10.01
CA ALA A 174 -9.66 -19.21 8.95
C ALA A 174 -10.59 -19.56 7.77
N LYS A 175 -11.22 -18.55 7.17
CA LYS A 175 -11.93 -18.68 5.90
C LYS A 175 -11.19 -17.85 4.86
N THR A 176 -10.66 -18.52 3.87
CA THR A 176 -10.09 -17.87 2.70
C THR A 176 -11.23 -17.30 1.86
N VAL A 177 -11.29 -15.98 1.72
CA VAL A 177 -12.11 -15.31 0.72
C VAL A 177 -11.17 -14.90 -0.39
N HIS A 178 -11.13 -15.66 -1.48
CA HIS A 178 -10.37 -15.24 -2.64
C HIS A 178 -11.19 -14.23 -3.45
N ASP A 179 -10.77 -12.97 -3.50
CA ASP A 179 -11.23 -12.04 -4.53
C ASP A 179 -10.24 -12.08 -5.72
N HIS A 180 -10.49 -13.00 -6.65
CA HIS A 180 -9.77 -13.06 -7.91
C HIS A 180 -10.41 -12.10 -8.93
N ASN A 181 -10.04 -10.82 -8.89
CA ASN A 181 -10.41 -9.90 -9.96
C ASN A 181 -9.20 -9.23 -10.62
N ALA A 182 -8.34 -10.07 -11.22
CA ALA A 182 -7.34 -9.67 -12.20
C ALA A 182 -7.61 -10.35 -13.56
N ARG A 183 -8.84 -10.24 -14.08
CA ARG A 183 -9.13 -10.60 -15.48
C ARG A 183 -9.83 -9.47 -16.21
N ARG A 184 -9.03 -8.54 -16.73
CA ARG A 184 -9.21 -7.96 -18.08
C ARG A 184 -7.89 -7.30 -18.49
N THR A 185 -7.10 -8.06 -19.24
CA THR A 185 -6.12 -7.49 -20.17
C THR A 185 -6.89 -6.57 -21.12
N GLN A 186 -6.78 -5.26 -20.92
CA GLN A 186 -7.09 -4.31 -21.97
C GLN A 186 -5.80 -4.17 -22.80
N THR A 187 -5.76 -4.86 -23.93
CA THR A 187 -4.73 -4.65 -24.95
C THR A 187 -4.76 -3.17 -25.34
N VAL A 188 -3.82 -2.38 -24.85
CA VAL A 188 -3.54 -1.05 -25.38
C VAL A 188 -2.90 -1.26 -26.76
N LEU A 189 -3.72 -1.25 -27.80
CA LEU A 189 -3.24 -1.15 -29.18
C LEU A 189 -2.46 0.17 -29.29
N LYS A 190 -1.15 0.06 -29.50
CA LYS A 190 -0.33 1.20 -29.94
C LYS A 190 -0.90 1.72 -31.26
N PRO A 191 -1.14 3.04 -31.43
CA PRO A 191 -1.57 3.56 -32.72
C PRO A 191 -0.47 3.31 -33.77
N LEU A 192 -0.88 2.75 -34.92
CA LEU A 192 -0.05 2.63 -36.11
C LEU A 192 0.46 4.03 -36.50
N ARG A 193 1.78 4.18 -36.62
CA ARG A 193 2.37 5.34 -37.30
C ARG A 193 1.83 5.36 -38.73
N GLN A 194 1.05 6.40 -39.06
CA GLN A 194 0.66 6.68 -40.43
C GLN A 194 1.92 6.96 -41.26
N ARG A 195 2.09 6.22 -42.35
CA ARG A 195 3.00 6.59 -43.43
C ARG A 195 2.50 7.91 -44.00
N ILE A 196 3.36 8.92 -44.01
CA ILE A 196 3.15 10.12 -44.79
C ILE A 196 3.63 9.77 -46.19
N ASP A 197 2.69 9.56 -47.11
CA ASP A 197 2.98 9.56 -48.53
C ASP A 197 3.17 11.02 -48.97
N GLU A 198 4.36 11.36 -49.48
CA GLU A 198 4.65 12.66 -50.09
C GLU A 198 3.91 12.78 -51.44
N PRO A 199 3.18 13.89 -51.71
CA PRO A 199 2.66 14.13 -53.05
C PRO A 199 3.76 14.73 -53.93
N ASN A 200 3.97 14.05 -55.05
CA ASN A 200 4.73 14.51 -56.20
C ASN A 200 3.92 15.59 -56.93
N GLU A 201 4.31 16.86 -56.82
CA GLU A 201 3.83 17.93 -57.69
C GLU A 201 4.99 18.64 -58.39
N LYS A 202 5.00 18.42 -59.71
CA LYS A 202 5.66 19.24 -60.72
C LYS A 202 5.15 20.67 -60.59
N ASN A 203 6.02 21.66 -60.78
CA ASN A 203 5.61 22.86 -61.49
C ASN A 203 6.76 23.52 -62.25
N SER A 204 6.51 23.71 -63.54
CA SER A 204 6.99 24.73 -64.49
C SER A 204 8.49 25.00 -64.64
#